data_AF-A0A1L7RSI4-F1
#
_entry.id   AF-A0A1L7RSI4-F1
#
_cell.length_a   1.000
_cell.length_b   1.000
_cell.length_c   1.000
_cell.angle_alpha   90.00
_cell.angle_beta   90.00
_cell.angle_gamma   90.00
#
_symmetry.space_group_name_H-M   'P 1'
#
loop_
_entity.id
_entity.type
_entity.pdbx_description
1 polymer ?
#
loop_
_entity_poly.entity_id
_entity_poly.type
_entity_poly.pdbx_seq_one_letter_code
_entity_poly.pdbx_strand_id
1 'polypeptide(L)'
;MDHDNNQNVLSSLNYFSVFFAPILFPIIVWIFTQKPVTTHAKKALLNHIGVAIFYFLSSIVFIFSKEVYEKPFDNPMTISYTSITLGLHFAIIVVMLFIFNLIRGIKLLSK
;
A
#
# COMPACT_ATOMS: atom_id res chain seq x y z
N MET A 1 -13.46 -21.04 20.53
CA MET A 1 -14.02 -20.72 19.20
C MET A 1 -14.23 -19.23 19.05
N ASP A 2 -15.04 -18.58 19.89
CA ASP A 2 -15.35 -17.14 19.74
C ASP A 2 -14.11 -16.22 19.86
N HIS A 3 -13.16 -16.57 20.73
CA HIS A 3 -11.92 -15.81 20.88
C HIS A 3 -11.06 -15.82 19.61
N ASP A 4 -10.92 -16.96 18.93
CA ASP A 4 -10.10 -17.08 17.73
C ASP A 4 -10.75 -16.34 16.56
N ASN A 5 -12.07 -16.41 16.44
CA ASN A 5 -12.84 -15.67 15.44
C ASN A 5 -12.66 -14.15 15.61
N ASN A 6 -12.72 -13.65 16.86
CA ASN A 6 -12.49 -12.23 17.14
C ASN A 6 -11.06 -11.79 16.78
N GLN A 7 -10.06 -12.63 17.04
CA GLN A 7 -8.68 -12.36 16.64
C GLN A 7 -8.51 -12.37 15.11
N ASN A 8 -9.20 -13.27 14.41
CA ASN A 8 -9.18 -13.36 12.94
C ASN A 8 -9.82 -12.12 12.31
N VAL A 9 -10.99 -11.69 12.79
CA VAL A 9 -11.67 -10.48 12.34
C VAL A 9 -10.82 -9.23 12.59
N LEU A 10 -10.25 -9.09 13.79
CA LEU A 10 -9.38 -7.94 14.09
C LEU A 10 -8.11 -7.96 13.23
N SER A 11 -7.55 -9.14 12.95
CA SER A 11 -6.40 -9.31 12.06
C SER A 11 -6.75 -9.02 10.60
N SER A 12 -7.94 -9.38 10.12
CA SER A 12 -8.38 -9.05 8.75
C SER A 12 -8.59 -7.55 8.58
N LEU A 13 -9.18 -6.89 9.57
CA LEU A 13 -9.37 -5.44 9.58
C LEU A 13 -8.04 -4.67 9.48
N ASN A 14 -6.94 -5.21 10.01
CA ASN A 14 -5.64 -4.60 9.83
C ASN A 14 -5.24 -4.51 8.36
N TYR A 15 -5.53 -5.53 7.55
CA TYR A 15 -5.24 -5.48 6.11
C TYR A 15 -6.26 -4.63 5.34
N PHE A 16 -7.53 -4.63 5.75
CA PHE A 16 -8.56 -3.76 5.14
C PHE A 16 -8.40 -2.29 5.53
N SER A 17 -7.59 -1.96 6.53
CA SER A 17 -7.40 -0.56 6.89
C SER A 17 -6.70 0.25 5.80
N VAL A 18 -6.13 -0.39 4.76
CA VAL A 18 -5.69 0.27 3.53
C VAL A 18 -6.75 1.19 2.91
N PHE A 19 -8.04 0.88 3.11
CA PHE A 19 -9.17 1.64 2.56
C PHE A 19 -9.57 2.89 3.37
N PHE A 20 -9.30 2.92 4.68
CA PHE A 20 -9.88 3.95 5.57
C PHE A 20 -8.92 4.56 6.60
N ALA A 21 -7.93 3.79 7.07
CA ALA A 21 -6.96 4.25 8.08
C ALA A 21 -5.66 3.43 7.97
N PRO A 22 -4.90 3.57 6.87
CA PRO A 22 -3.77 2.69 6.55
C PRO A 22 -2.66 2.71 7.61
N ILE A 23 -2.49 3.82 8.32
CA ILE A 23 -1.44 3.97 9.34
C ILE A 23 -2.01 3.89 10.75
N LEU A 24 -3.04 4.70 11.03
CA LEU A 24 -3.57 4.84 12.38
C LEU A 24 -4.13 3.53 12.94
N PHE A 25 -4.96 2.83 12.17
CA PHE A 25 -5.60 1.60 12.64
C PHE A 25 -4.57 0.49 12.94
N PRO A 26 -3.61 0.16 12.05
CA PRO A 26 -2.64 -0.88 12.35
C PRO A 26 -1.69 -0.53 13.48
N ILE A 27 -1.34 0.75 13.66
CA ILE A 27 -0.52 1.18 14.81
C ILE A 27 -1.26 0.94 16.13
N ILE A 28 -2.51 1.38 16.22
CA ILE A 28 -3.33 1.18 17.43
C ILE A 28 -3.43 -0.31 17.73
N VAL A 29 -3.80 -1.13 16.74
CA VAL A 29 -3.92 -2.58 16.98
C VAL A 29 -2.57 -3.21 17.34
N TRP A 30 -1.47 -2.78 16.71
CA TRP A 30 -0.14 -3.31 17.00
C TRP A 30 0.29 -3.06 18.46
N ILE A 31 -0.02 -1.88 19.01
CA ILE A 31 0.33 -1.47 20.39
C ILE A 31 -0.57 -2.16 21.42
N PHE A 32 -1.88 -2.22 21.17
CA PHE A 32 -2.86 -2.63 22.19
C PHE A 32 -3.28 -4.11 22.12
N THR A 33 -2.68 -4.93 21.25
CA THR A 33 -3.01 -6.35 21.14
C THR A 33 -1.79 -7.26 21.24
N GLN A 34 -2.05 -8.54 21.51
CA GLN A 34 -1.02 -9.58 21.61
C GLN A 34 -0.99 -10.46 20.35
N LYS A 35 -0.10 -11.45 20.33
CA LYS A 35 -0.04 -12.44 19.25
C LYS A 35 -1.33 -13.28 19.24
N PRO A 36 -1.82 -13.68 18.04
CA PRO A 36 -1.22 -13.47 16.72
C PRO A 36 -1.54 -12.09 16.09
N VAL A 37 -2.54 -11.36 16.60
CA VAL A 37 -3.06 -10.10 15.99
C VAL A 37 -1.98 -9.05 15.78
N THR A 38 -1.12 -8.82 16.77
CA THR A 38 0.01 -7.86 16.69
C THR A 38 0.94 -8.15 15.48
N THR A 39 1.07 -9.42 15.09
CA THR A 39 1.90 -9.82 13.93
C THR A 39 1.24 -9.41 12.61
N HIS A 40 -0.08 -9.53 12.51
CA HIS A 40 -0.85 -9.08 11.35
C HIS A 40 -0.88 -7.56 11.24
N ALA A 41 -1.05 -6.87 12.36
CA ALA A 41 -0.98 -5.42 12.44
C ALA A 41 0.35 -4.86 11.91
N LYS A 42 1.49 -5.39 12.40
CA LYS A 42 2.82 -4.98 11.91
C LYS A 42 2.99 -5.25 10.41
N LYS A 43 2.54 -6.41 9.92
CA LYS A 43 2.66 -6.77 8.50
C LYS A 43 1.78 -5.88 7.60
N ALA A 44 0.56 -5.59 8.03
CA ALA A 44 -0.33 -4.69 7.30
C ALA A 44 0.24 -3.27 7.27
N LEU A 45 0.74 -2.76 8.39
CA LEU A 45 1.40 -1.45 8.46
C LEU A 45 2.56 -1.32 7.47
N LEU A 46 3.44 -2.33 7.40
CA LEU A 46 4.55 -2.34 6.43
C LEU A 46 4.06 -2.31 4.99
N ASN A 47 3.03 -3.11 4.66
CA ASN A 47 2.46 -3.10 3.32
C ASN A 47 1.82 -1.74 2.99
N HIS A 48 1.13 -1.11 3.94
CA HIS A 48 0.48 0.19 3.74
C HIS A 48 1.51 1.31 3.55
N ILE A 49 2.61 1.27 4.29
CA ILE A 49 3.75 2.17 4.07
C ILE A 49 4.31 1.95 2.66
N GLY A 50 4.45 0.70 2.21
CA GLY A 50 4.83 0.38 0.83
C GLY A 50 3.87 0.98 -0.20
N VAL A 51 2.56 0.79 -0.01
CA VAL A 51 1.51 1.39 -0.87
C VAL A 51 1.69 2.91 -0.93
N ALA A 52 1.84 3.58 0.21
CA ALA A 52 2.03 5.03 0.25
C ALA A 52 3.31 5.48 -0.47
N ILE A 53 4.45 4.84 -0.20
CA ILE A 53 5.74 5.19 -0.82
C ILE A 53 5.67 5.06 -2.35
N PHE A 54 5.22 3.91 -2.86
CA PHE A 54 5.16 3.69 -4.31
C PHE A 54 4.10 4.57 -4.98
N TYR A 55 3.00 4.89 -4.29
CA TYR A 55 2.02 5.85 -4.79
C TYR A 55 2.62 7.25 -4.94
N PHE A 56 3.33 7.74 -3.92
CA PHE A 56 4.01 9.04 -3.99
C PHE A 56 5.09 9.05 -5.07
N LEU A 57 5.93 8.01 -5.16
CA LEU A 57 6.94 7.91 -6.21
C LEU A 57 6.32 7.92 -7.61
N SER A 58 5.26 7.14 -7.83
CA SER A 58 4.53 7.12 -9.10
C SER A 58 3.99 8.51 -9.44
N SER A 59 3.36 9.18 -8.47
CA SER A 59 2.79 10.53 -8.65
C SER A 59 3.86 11.57 -9.00
N ILE A 60 4.99 11.58 -8.27
CA ILE A 60 6.10 12.50 -8.52
C ILE A 60 6.67 12.27 -9.92
N VAL A 61 6.83 11.01 -10.33
CA VAL A 61 7.39 10.68 -11.65
C VAL A 61 6.42 11.09 -12.78
N PHE A 62 5.12 10.96 -12.60
CA PHE A 62 4.13 11.46 -13.58
C PHE A 62 4.13 12.99 -13.67
N ILE A 63 4.19 13.70 -12.54
CA ILE A 63 4.31 15.15 -12.51
C ILE A 63 5.59 15.58 -13.22
N PHE A 64 6.73 14.94 -12.89
CA PHE A 64 8.02 15.22 -13.53
C PHE A 64 7.99 14.96 -15.04
N SER A 65 7.36 13.88 -15.48
CA SER A 65 7.21 13.57 -16.91
C SER A 65 6.50 14.69 -17.67
N LYS A 66 5.43 15.25 -17.09
CA LYS A 66 4.70 16.39 -17.66
C LYS A 66 5.57 17.64 -17.70
N GLU A 67 6.22 17.98 -16.58
CA GLU A 67 7.09 19.15 -16.48
C GLU A 67 8.24 19.13 -17.49
N VAL A 68 8.82 17.95 -17.75
CA VAL A 68 9.88 17.80 -18.75
C VAL A 68 9.35 17.95 -20.17
N TYR A 69 8.16 17.43 -20.46
CA TYR A 69 7.55 17.55 -21.79
C TYR A 69 7.26 19.01 -22.19
N GLU A 70 6.85 19.84 -21.21
CA GLU A 70 6.43 21.23 -21.45
C GLU A 70 7.59 22.24 -21.46
N LYS A 71 8.79 21.86 -21.00
CA LYS A 71 9.95 22.75 -20.83
C LYS A 71 11.07 22.45 -21.82
N PRO A 72 11.98 23.40 -22.10
CA PRO A 72 13.05 23.24 -23.07
C PRO A 72 14.24 22.43 -22.50
N PHE A 73 13.98 21.19 -22.08
CA PHE A 73 15.02 20.22 -21.76
C PHE A 73 15.64 19.65 -23.05
N ASP A 74 16.85 19.11 -22.95
CA ASP A 74 17.43 18.30 -24.02
C ASP A 74 16.69 16.97 -24.12
N ASN A 75 16.17 16.63 -25.30
CA ASN A 75 15.42 15.39 -25.58
C ASN A 75 14.18 15.17 -24.66
N PRO A 76 13.25 16.14 -24.58
CA PRO A 76 12.17 16.13 -23.59
C PRO A 76 11.21 14.94 -23.79
N MET A 77 10.99 14.51 -25.04
CA MET A 77 10.16 13.33 -25.39
C MET A 77 10.69 12.04 -24.75
N THR A 78 11.99 11.77 -24.93
CA THR A 78 12.64 10.54 -24.45
C THR A 78 12.61 10.46 -22.93
N ILE A 79 12.93 11.58 -22.26
CA ILE A 79 12.90 11.66 -20.79
C ILE A 79 11.47 11.47 -20.28
N SER A 80 10.50 12.19 -20.87
CA SER A 80 9.08 12.12 -20.49
C SER A 80 8.53 10.69 -20.59
N TYR A 81 8.77 9.99 -21.70
CA TYR A 81 8.30 8.61 -21.91
C TYR A 81 9.00 7.60 -20.98
N THR A 82 10.27 7.80 -20.70
CA THR A 82 11.01 6.99 -19.72
C THR A 82 10.41 7.17 -18.32
N SER A 83 10.13 8.42 -17.93
CA SER A 83 9.45 8.73 -16.68
C SER A 83 8.05 8.09 -16.61
N ILE A 84 7.21 8.22 -17.64
CA ILE A 84 5.88 7.55 -17.67
C ILE A 84 6.03 6.05 -17.46
N THR A 85 6.98 5.42 -18.16
CA THR A 85 7.22 3.99 -18.04
C THR A 85 7.58 3.63 -16.59
N LEU A 86 8.48 4.36 -15.95
CA LEU A 86 8.84 4.16 -14.55
C LEU A 86 7.65 4.41 -13.59
N GLY A 87 6.86 5.46 -13.83
CA GLY A 87 5.68 5.79 -13.06
C GLY A 87 4.62 4.67 -13.11
N LEU A 88 4.42 4.06 -14.28
CA LEU A 88 3.56 2.89 -14.47
C LEU A 88 4.07 1.66 -13.73
N HIS A 89 5.39 1.41 -13.71
CA HIS A 89 5.97 0.31 -12.93
C HIS A 89 5.66 0.48 -11.43
N PHE A 90 5.84 1.68 -10.88
CA PHE A 90 5.47 1.94 -9.48
C PHE A 90 3.97 1.82 -9.23
N ALA A 91 3.12 2.27 -10.16
CA ALA A 91 1.68 2.12 -10.05
C ALA A 91 1.25 0.64 -10.02
N ILE A 92 1.89 -0.22 -10.82
CA ILE A 92 1.65 -1.67 -10.78
C ILE A 92 2.01 -2.25 -9.41
N ILE A 93 3.14 -1.83 -8.81
CA ILE A 93 3.54 -2.27 -7.47
C ILE A 93 2.49 -1.85 -6.42
N VAL A 94 1.95 -0.63 -6.51
CA VAL A 94 0.86 -0.17 -5.63
C VAL A 94 -0.34 -1.11 -5.72
N VAL A 95 -0.79 -1.43 -6.94
CA VAL A 95 -1.91 -2.34 -7.17
C VAL A 95 -1.62 -3.73 -6.61
N MET A 96 -0.42 -4.28 -6.83
CA MET A 96 -0.02 -5.57 -6.29
C MET A 96 -0.05 -5.60 -4.75
N LEU A 97 0.52 -4.58 -4.10
CA LEU A 97 0.50 -4.47 -2.63
C LEU A 97 -0.92 -4.30 -2.09
N PHE A 98 -1.76 -3.54 -2.79
CA PHE A 98 -3.16 -3.36 -2.43
C PHE A 98 -3.94 -4.69 -2.49
N ILE A 99 -3.84 -5.40 -3.62
CA ILE A 99 -4.46 -6.72 -3.81
C ILE A 99 -3.95 -7.72 -2.76
N PHE A 100 -2.65 -7.68 -2.44
CA PHE A 100 -2.09 -8.54 -1.41
C PHE A 100 -2.68 -8.30 -0.02
N ASN A 101 -2.93 -7.04 0.36
CA ASN A 101 -3.64 -6.72 1.60
C ASN A 101 -5.08 -7.26 1.54
N LEU A 102 -5.79 -7.06 0.43
CA LEU A 102 -7.15 -7.57 0.24
C LEU A 102 -7.23 -9.10 0.39
N ILE A 103 -6.38 -9.84 -0.31
CA ILE A 103 -6.33 -11.31 -0.24
C ILE A 103 -6.04 -11.79 1.19
N ARG A 104 -5.09 -11.15 1.88
CA ARG A 104 -4.75 -11.52 3.27
C ARG A 104 -5.89 -11.23 4.24
N GLY A 105 -6.56 -10.08 4.07
CA GLY A 105 -7.74 -9.73 4.85
C GLY A 105 -8.85 -10.76 4.68
N ILE A 106 -9.21 -11.09 3.44
CA ILE A 106 -10.24 -12.10 3.13
C ILE A 106 -9.86 -13.47 3.71
N LYS A 107 -8.61 -13.92 3.51
CA LYS A 107 -8.15 -15.21 4.01
C LYS A 107 -8.24 -15.33 5.54
N LEU A 108 -8.04 -14.24 6.27
CA LEU A 108 -8.18 -14.23 7.73
C LEU A 108 -9.65 -14.17 8.15
N LEU A 109 -10.47 -13.42 7.43
CA LEU A 109 -11.90 -13.31 7.72
C LEU A 109 -12.66 -14.63 7.47
N SER A 110 -12.21 -15.43 6.50
CA SER A 110 -12.79 -16.74 6.17
C SER A 110 -12.27 -17.92 7.01
N LYS A 111 -11.47 -17.66 8.05
CA LYS A 111 -11.00 -18.69 9.00
C LYS A 111 -11.87 -18.72 10.24
#